data_AF-X4ZMX5-F1
#
_entry.id   AF-X4ZMX5-F1
#
_cell.length_a   1.000
_cell.length_b   1.000
_cell.length_c   1.000
_cell.angle_alpha   90.00
_cell.angle_beta   90.00
_cell.angle_gamma   90.00
#
_symmetry.space_group_name_H-M   'P 1'
#
loop_
_entity.id
_entity.type
_entity.pdbx_description
1 polymer ?
#
loop_
_entity_poly.entity_id
_entity_poly.type
_entity_poly.pdbx_seq_one_letter_code
_entity_poly.pdbx_strand_id
1 'polypeptide(L)'
;MTFYRGGWCPFCSMQLRAYQGIMPDIQAIGAQLIAVSPQSPDNTLSQQEKESLTYQVLSDTEGLAAAQYNILYDVPSYIQEVMQNRFGLNLAEYNASDRWVLPVPATFMIDERAVIRSSYVNPDYMKRLEPQGIPKHTIVQTPDTVREGLFFLKEGKLRLYKLNKEGKQFTVAILKKGNMFGELESFSLGTSRVFIETMEDSFLCTMSERQFEWLMTRHPKLALKFLKSLSDRLNEQDEILEQLAFNDLRGRILHLLSMLSAKFGVDEGEYVRIDLPLSHQEIAKMLGVTREAVSVIMRKLVQEKVIKTGRISVRLAAERYPNVQSKNGTDWA
;
A
#
# COMPACT_ATOMS: atom_id res chain seq x y z
N MET A 1 17.21 -6.11 12.82
CA MET A 1 18.46 -5.90 12.05
C MET A 1 18.14 -5.79 10.58
N THR A 2 18.75 -4.86 9.84
CA THR A 2 18.54 -4.67 8.40
C THR A 2 19.88 -4.59 7.67
N PHE A 3 20.00 -5.28 6.53
CA PHE A 3 21.15 -5.21 5.63
C PHE A 3 20.81 -4.35 4.42
N TYR A 4 21.72 -3.46 4.06
CA TYR A 4 21.56 -2.56 2.92
C TYR A 4 22.86 -2.45 2.11
N ARG A 5 22.77 -1.93 0.89
CA ARG A 5 23.88 -1.95 -0.08
C ARG A 5 24.92 -0.86 0.16
N GLY A 6 24.48 0.29 0.64
CA GLY A 6 25.31 1.47 0.88
C GLY A 6 24.52 2.78 0.69
N GLY A 7 25.03 3.90 1.19
CA GLY A 7 24.41 5.22 1.14
C GLY A 7 24.27 5.81 -0.27
N TRP A 8 25.08 5.33 -1.22
CA TRP A 8 24.95 5.64 -2.65
C TRP A 8 23.67 5.05 -3.28
N CYS A 9 23.03 4.06 -2.64
CA CYS A 9 21.82 3.45 -3.17
C CYS A 9 20.59 4.24 -2.70
N PRO A 10 19.83 4.89 -3.61
CA PRO A 10 18.72 5.77 -3.23
C PRO A 10 17.61 5.04 -2.46
N PHE A 11 17.38 3.76 -2.77
CA PHE A 11 16.42 2.90 -2.05
C PHE A 11 16.88 2.57 -0.63
N CYS A 12 18.18 2.44 -0.40
CA CYS A 12 18.72 2.19 0.93
C CYS A 12 18.55 3.44 1.80
N SER A 13 18.94 4.61 1.30
CA SER A 13 18.77 5.87 2.05
C SER A 13 17.30 6.18 2.35
N MET A 14 16.40 5.86 1.40
CA MET A 14 14.95 5.97 1.64
C MET A 14 14.47 5.02 2.75
N GLN A 15 14.88 3.74 2.71
CA GLN A 15 14.52 2.76 3.73
C GLN A 15 15.03 3.15 5.13
N LEU A 16 16.28 3.63 5.23
CA LEU A 16 16.85 4.07 6.51
C LEU A 16 16.09 5.25 7.09
N ARG A 17 15.68 6.22 6.27
CA ARG A 17 14.79 7.32 6.71
C ARG A 17 13.40 6.84 7.11
N ALA A 18 12.83 5.87 6.40
CA ALA A 18 11.53 5.29 6.77
C ALA A 18 11.60 4.60 8.14
N TYR A 19 12.67 3.86 8.41
CA TYR A 19 12.91 3.29 9.75
C TYR A 19 13.11 4.36 10.82
N GLN A 20 13.84 5.44 10.52
CA GLN A 20 13.98 6.56 11.44
C GLN A 20 12.61 7.13 11.86
N GLY A 21 11.67 7.24 10.91
CA GLY A 21 10.33 7.74 11.15
C GLY A 21 9.48 6.87 12.08
N ILE A 22 9.80 5.58 12.24
CA ILE A 22 9.09 4.65 13.14
C ILE A 22 9.92 4.24 14.37
N MET A 23 11.08 4.88 14.61
CA MET A 23 11.89 4.56 15.78
C MET A 23 11.16 4.71 17.12
N PRO A 24 10.25 5.68 17.33
CA PRO A 24 9.45 5.74 18.56
C PRO A 24 8.63 4.46 18.79
N ASP A 25 8.05 3.88 17.74
CA ASP A 25 7.25 2.66 17.83
C ASP A 25 8.13 1.43 18.14
N ILE A 26 9.31 1.34 17.50
CA ILE A 26 10.31 0.30 17.75
C ILE A 26 10.81 0.36 19.20
N GLN A 27 11.07 1.57 19.71
CA GLN A 27 11.52 1.77 21.09
C GLN A 27 10.42 1.50 22.11
N ALA A 28 9.17 1.84 21.81
CA ALA A 28 8.02 1.61 22.70
C ALA A 28 7.81 0.12 23.02
N ILE A 29 8.19 -0.78 22.11
CA ILE A 29 8.14 -2.23 22.32
C ILE A 29 9.46 -2.80 22.91
N GLY A 30 10.40 -1.95 23.30
CA GLY A 30 11.71 -2.35 23.84
C GLY A 30 12.69 -2.91 22.80
N ALA A 31 12.40 -2.75 21.50
CA ALA A 31 13.26 -3.24 20.44
C ALA A 31 14.34 -2.22 20.04
N GLN A 32 15.36 -2.72 19.34
CA GLN A 32 16.43 -1.90 18.75
C GLN A 32 16.53 -2.18 17.26
N LEU A 33 16.91 -1.14 16.50
CA LEU A 33 17.26 -1.27 15.10
C LEU A 33 18.77 -1.18 14.91
N ILE A 34 19.29 -2.08 14.09
CA ILE A 34 20.69 -2.10 13.65
C ILE A 34 20.66 -2.20 12.13
N ALA A 35 21.33 -1.28 11.45
CA ALA A 35 21.54 -1.30 10.00
C ALA A 35 22.99 -1.69 9.71
N VAL A 36 23.20 -2.58 8.74
CA VAL A 36 24.52 -3.12 8.39
C VAL A 36 24.74 -3.00 6.89
N SER A 37 25.92 -2.53 6.47
CA SER A 37 26.32 -2.55 5.06
C SER A 37 27.84 -2.72 4.89
N PRO A 38 28.32 -3.08 3.68
CA PRO A 38 29.75 -3.12 3.39
C PRO A 38 30.45 -1.76 3.36
N GLN A 39 29.70 -0.67 3.50
CA GLN A 39 30.24 0.70 3.44
C GLN A 39 31.26 0.93 4.55
N SER A 40 32.44 1.43 4.19
CA SER A 40 33.50 1.72 5.17
C SER A 40 33.06 2.80 6.17
N PRO A 41 33.60 2.82 7.40
CA PRO A 41 33.32 3.86 8.39
C PRO A 41 33.52 5.29 7.88
N ASP A 42 34.54 5.49 7.04
CA ASP A 42 34.91 6.76 6.43
C ASP A 42 33.94 7.19 5.33
N ASN A 43 33.46 6.22 4.54
CA ASN A 43 32.46 6.45 3.51
C ASN A 43 31.02 6.26 4.00
N THR A 44 30.80 6.09 5.32
CA THR A 44 29.66 6.62 6.11
C THR A 44 28.58 7.38 5.31
N LEU A 45 27.27 7.15 5.56
CA LEU A 45 26.23 8.17 5.33
C LEU A 45 26.80 9.57 5.60
N SER A 46 26.41 10.57 4.81
CA SER A 46 26.94 11.93 4.96
C SER A 46 26.84 12.35 6.43
N GLN A 47 27.73 13.22 6.90
CA GLN A 47 27.77 13.61 8.32
C GLN A 47 26.39 14.05 8.85
N GLN A 48 25.61 14.73 8.01
CA GLN A 48 24.23 15.15 8.24
C GLN A 48 23.21 13.98 8.30
N GLU A 49 23.42 12.90 7.56
CA GLU A 49 22.61 11.67 7.62
C GLU A 49 22.95 10.80 8.83
N LYS A 50 24.23 10.74 9.25
CA LYS A 50 24.62 10.08 10.51
C LYS A 50 24.02 10.80 11.72
N GLU A 51 24.03 12.12 11.72
CA GLU A 51 23.48 12.97 12.80
C GLU A 51 21.95 12.88 12.92
N SER A 52 21.25 12.44 11.87
CA SER A 52 19.78 12.34 11.86
C SER A 52 19.22 10.94 12.13
N LEU A 53 20.06 9.91 12.16
CA LEU A 53 19.66 8.55 12.53
C LEU A 53 19.91 8.30 14.02
N THR A 54 18.88 7.82 14.74
CA THR A 54 18.96 7.55 16.19
C THR A 54 19.22 6.09 16.52
N TYR A 55 19.53 5.27 15.51
CA TYR A 55 19.82 3.85 15.65
C TYR A 55 21.18 3.49 15.06
N GLN A 56 21.69 2.30 15.41
CA GLN A 56 23.07 1.93 15.06
C GLN A 56 23.21 1.60 13.58
N VAL A 57 24.25 2.17 12.96
CA VAL A 57 24.68 1.85 11.60
C VAL A 57 26.09 1.26 11.67
N LEU A 58 26.23 0.00 11.26
CA LEU A 58 27.45 -0.79 11.35
C LEU A 58 28.03 -1.08 9.96
N SER A 59 29.35 -1.27 9.94
CA SER A 59 30.13 -1.59 8.75
C SER A 59 30.50 -3.07 8.74
N ASP A 60 30.31 -3.72 7.59
CA ASP A 60 30.64 -5.12 7.29
C ASP A 60 31.44 -5.17 5.97
N THR A 61 32.59 -4.48 5.94
CA THR A 61 33.37 -4.21 4.71
C THR A 61 33.67 -5.45 3.88
N GLU A 62 33.95 -6.57 4.54
CA GLU A 62 34.23 -7.87 3.90
C GLU A 62 32.99 -8.76 3.71
N GLY A 63 31.82 -8.30 4.14
CA GLY A 63 30.56 -9.02 4.02
C GLY A 63 30.44 -10.25 4.93
N LEU A 64 31.27 -10.38 5.97
CA LEU A 64 31.30 -11.57 6.82
C LEU A 64 29.99 -11.77 7.59
N ALA A 65 29.38 -10.69 8.09
CA ALA A 65 28.08 -10.77 8.73
C ALA A 65 27.01 -11.16 7.70
N ALA A 66 26.95 -10.48 6.55
CA ALA A 66 26.00 -10.80 5.48
C ALA A 66 26.14 -12.26 4.97
N ALA A 67 27.36 -12.81 4.94
CA ALA A 67 27.60 -14.21 4.58
C ALA A 67 26.96 -15.19 5.57
N GLN A 68 27.03 -14.91 6.88
CA GLN A 68 26.39 -15.75 7.91
C GLN A 68 24.86 -15.80 7.78
N TYR A 69 24.25 -14.76 7.21
CA TYR A 69 22.82 -14.69 6.92
C TYR A 69 22.45 -15.25 5.52
N ASN A 70 23.41 -15.80 4.76
CA ASN A 70 23.24 -16.31 3.39
C ASN A 70 22.65 -15.26 2.42
N ILE A 71 23.04 -14.00 2.57
CA ILE A 71 22.57 -12.90 1.72
C ILE A 71 23.71 -12.18 0.99
N LEU A 72 24.97 -12.58 1.17
CA LEU A 72 26.09 -11.99 0.44
C LEU A 72 26.17 -12.55 -0.98
N TYR A 73 26.45 -11.68 -1.96
CA TYR A 73 26.81 -12.10 -3.31
C TYR A 73 27.97 -11.26 -3.86
N ASP A 74 28.78 -11.88 -4.73
CA ASP A 74 29.79 -11.18 -5.52
C ASP A 74 29.09 -10.45 -6.69
N VAL A 75 29.37 -9.16 -6.83
CA VAL A 75 28.81 -8.32 -7.89
C VAL A 75 29.40 -8.78 -9.23
N PRO A 76 28.57 -9.21 -10.20
CA PRO A 76 29.08 -9.68 -11.49
C PRO A 76 29.86 -8.59 -12.24
N SER A 77 30.92 -8.98 -12.97
CA SER A 77 31.83 -8.04 -13.67
C SER A 77 31.10 -7.02 -14.55
N TYR A 78 30.07 -7.45 -15.29
CA TYR A 78 29.27 -6.54 -16.13
C TYR A 78 28.53 -5.45 -15.34
N ILE A 79 28.15 -5.71 -14.08
CA ILE A 79 27.58 -4.70 -13.18
C ILE A 79 28.68 -3.80 -12.63
N GLN A 80 29.86 -4.35 -12.32
CA GLN A 80 31.00 -3.56 -11.84
C GLN A 80 31.39 -2.49 -12.87
N GLU A 81 31.50 -2.88 -14.15
CA GLU A 81 31.80 -1.96 -15.26
C GLU A 81 30.77 -0.84 -15.38
N VAL A 82 29.48 -1.16 -15.24
CA VAL A 82 28.40 -0.16 -15.27
C VAL A 82 28.51 0.81 -14.09
N MET A 83 28.76 0.31 -12.89
CA MET A 83 28.91 1.14 -11.68
C MET A 83 30.10 2.10 -11.80
N GLN A 84 31.25 1.63 -12.27
CA GLN A 84 32.44 2.46 -12.44
C GLN A 84 32.24 3.47 -13.58
N ASN A 85 31.90 3.00 -14.78
CA ASN A 85 31.97 3.84 -15.99
C ASN A 85 30.77 4.77 -16.14
N ARG A 86 29.58 4.36 -15.66
CA ARG A 86 28.34 5.13 -15.84
C ARG A 86 27.96 5.93 -14.60
N PHE A 87 28.30 5.45 -13.41
CA PHE A 87 27.93 6.07 -12.14
C PHE A 87 29.13 6.62 -11.37
N GLY A 88 30.37 6.39 -11.84
CA GLY A 88 31.58 6.85 -11.15
C GLY A 88 31.79 6.19 -9.79
N LEU A 89 31.23 4.99 -9.57
CA LEU A 89 31.23 4.30 -8.29
C LEU A 89 32.10 3.05 -8.35
N ASN A 90 33.26 3.11 -7.70
CA ASN A 90 34.10 1.95 -7.42
C ASN A 90 33.75 1.39 -6.03
N LEU A 91 33.10 0.23 -5.97
CA LEU A 91 32.66 -0.36 -4.69
C LEU A 91 33.82 -0.86 -3.83
N ALA A 92 34.90 -1.36 -4.43
CA ALA A 92 36.08 -1.79 -3.69
C ALA A 92 36.70 -0.61 -2.93
N GLU A 93 36.91 0.51 -3.62
CA GLU A 93 37.38 1.75 -2.99
C GLU A 93 36.37 2.31 -1.98
N TYR A 94 35.08 2.33 -2.34
CA TYR A 94 34.03 2.88 -1.48
C TYR A 94 33.86 2.08 -0.17
N ASN A 95 34.03 0.76 -0.23
CA ASN A 95 33.89 -0.13 0.92
C ASN A 95 35.23 -0.41 1.63
N ALA A 96 36.34 0.17 1.16
CA ALA A 96 37.69 -0.12 1.65
C ALA A 96 37.98 -1.63 1.69
N SER A 97 37.64 -2.33 0.60
CA SER A 97 37.78 -3.79 0.44
C SER A 97 38.32 -4.12 -0.94
N ASP A 98 39.06 -5.22 -1.06
CA ASP A 98 39.49 -5.76 -2.36
C ASP A 98 38.38 -6.53 -3.09
N ARG A 99 37.24 -6.75 -2.41
CA ARG A 99 36.12 -7.54 -2.92
C ARG A 99 34.96 -6.67 -3.37
N TRP A 100 34.38 -7.05 -4.51
CA TRP A 100 33.13 -6.48 -5.00
C TRP A 100 31.96 -7.30 -4.50
N VAL A 101 31.58 -7.09 -3.24
CA VAL A 101 30.45 -7.81 -2.62
C VAL A 101 29.37 -6.86 -2.17
N LEU A 102 28.12 -7.32 -2.24
CA LEU A 102 26.96 -6.63 -1.69
C LEU A 102 26.03 -7.62 -1.01
N PRO A 103 25.32 -7.22 0.05
CA PRO A 103 24.21 -8.01 0.56
C PRO A 103 23.00 -7.85 -0.37
N VAL A 104 22.25 -8.94 -0.55
CA VAL A 104 20.83 -8.87 -0.88
C VAL A 104 20.14 -8.10 0.24
N PRO A 105 19.42 -7.01 -0.05
CA PRO A 105 18.73 -6.25 0.99
C PRO A 105 17.77 -7.14 1.78
N ALA A 106 17.90 -7.08 3.10
CA ALA A 106 17.20 -7.97 3.99
C ALA A 106 16.85 -7.30 5.31
N THR A 107 15.76 -7.72 5.94
CA THR A 107 15.41 -7.33 7.31
C THR A 107 15.07 -8.57 8.12
N PHE A 108 15.69 -8.69 9.28
CA PHE A 108 15.50 -9.77 10.24
C PHE A 108 15.01 -9.21 11.57
N MET A 109 13.93 -9.79 12.11
CA MET A 109 13.49 -9.59 13.47
C MET A 109 14.08 -10.70 14.33
N ILE A 110 14.92 -10.33 15.30
CA ILE A 110 15.71 -11.25 16.11
C ILE A 110 15.30 -11.02 17.57
N ASP A 111 15.01 -12.08 18.31
CA ASP A 111 14.68 -11.98 19.73
C ASP A 111 15.92 -11.98 20.64
N GLU A 112 15.71 -11.83 21.94
CA GLU A 112 16.78 -11.82 22.95
C GLU A 112 17.58 -13.12 23.05
N ARG A 113 17.07 -14.22 22.50
CA ARG A 113 17.76 -15.53 22.44
C ARG A 113 18.51 -15.71 21.12
N ALA A 114 18.69 -14.64 20.35
CA ALA A 114 19.30 -14.64 19.02
C ALA A 114 18.56 -15.50 17.98
N VAL A 115 17.25 -15.73 18.17
CA VAL A 115 16.43 -16.47 17.22
C VAL A 115 15.77 -15.51 16.23
N ILE A 116 15.95 -15.76 14.93
CA ILE A 116 15.22 -15.05 13.88
C ILE A 116 13.74 -15.43 13.95
N ARG A 117 12.89 -14.48 14.34
CA ARG A 117 11.43 -14.64 14.42
C ARG A 117 10.73 -14.31 13.11
N SER A 118 11.34 -13.45 12.29
CA SER A 118 10.86 -13.12 10.95
C SER A 118 12.02 -12.66 10.07
N SER A 119 11.94 -12.93 8.78
CA SER A 119 12.91 -12.52 7.77
C SER A 119 12.22 -12.05 6.50
N TYR A 120 12.71 -10.96 5.92
CA TYR A 120 12.39 -10.53 4.56
C TYR A 120 13.69 -10.41 3.78
N VAL A 121 13.77 -11.09 2.62
CA VAL A 121 14.93 -11.08 1.73
C VAL A 121 14.41 -10.97 0.30
N ASN A 122 14.92 -10.02 -0.49
CA ASN A 122 14.50 -9.87 -1.88
C ASN A 122 15.69 -9.53 -2.81
N PRO A 123 16.01 -10.38 -3.81
CA PRO A 123 17.07 -10.12 -4.79
C PRO A 123 16.85 -8.83 -5.59
N ASP A 124 15.59 -8.46 -5.82
CA ASP A 124 15.24 -7.17 -6.38
C ASP A 124 15.48 -6.09 -5.32
N TYR A 125 16.60 -5.38 -5.45
CA TYR A 125 16.98 -4.33 -4.52
C TYR A 125 16.05 -3.11 -4.56
N MET A 126 15.00 -3.08 -5.37
CA MET A 126 13.96 -2.04 -5.29
C MET A 126 12.80 -2.48 -4.39
N LYS A 127 12.67 -3.78 -4.10
CA LYS A 127 11.68 -4.31 -3.16
C LYS A 127 12.26 -4.30 -1.75
N ARG A 128 11.47 -3.77 -0.81
CA ARG A 128 11.85 -3.62 0.60
C ARG A 128 10.75 -4.15 1.47
N LEU A 129 11.14 -4.62 2.65
CA LEU A 129 10.19 -4.77 3.74
C LEU A 129 9.75 -3.34 4.09
N GLU A 130 8.55 -2.99 3.65
CA GLU A 130 7.91 -1.76 4.11
C GLU A 130 7.68 -1.95 5.62
N PRO A 131 8.17 -1.05 6.49
CA PRO A 131 8.08 -1.24 7.94
C PRO A 131 6.66 -1.33 8.49
N GLN A 132 5.65 -1.03 7.65
CA GLN A 132 4.26 -0.85 8.01
C GLN A 132 3.34 -1.72 7.14
N GLY A 133 3.49 -3.04 7.21
CA GLY A 133 2.33 -3.88 6.91
C GLY A 133 1.23 -3.52 7.91
N ILE A 134 0.11 -2.97 7.43
CA ILE A 134 -1.01 -2.56 8.26
C ILE A 134 -1.97 -3.75 8.35
N PRO A 135 -2.17 -4.35 9.53
CA PRO A 135 -3.05 -5.49 9.68
C PRO A 135 -4.48 -5.17 9.26
N LYS A 136 -5.24 -6.20 8.90
CA LYS A 136 -6.69 -6.11 8.72
C LYS A 136 -7.40 -5.51 9.96
N HIS A 137 -8.44 -4.70 9.72
CA HIS A 137 -9.25 -4.01 10.74
C HIS A 137 -8.53 -2.94 11.56
N THR A 138 -7.39 -2.45 11.08
CA THR A 138 -6.72 -1.28 11.65
C THR A 138 -7.34 0.01 11.10
N ILE A 139 -7.60 0.96 12.00
CA ILE A 139 -7.99 2.32 11.64
C ILE A 139 -6.74 3.09 11.22
N VAL A 140 -6.61 3.36 9.93
CA VAL A 140 -5.50 4.12 9.33
C VAL A 140 -5.63 5.62 9.64
N GLN A 141 -6.87 6.11 9.69
CA GLN A 141 -7.20 7.51 9.92
C GLN A 141 -8.61 7.65 10.51
N THR A 142 -8.80 8.61 11.41
CA THR A 142 -10.10 9.16 11.82
C THR A 142 -10.19 10.63 11.38
N PRO A 143 -11.38 11.25 11.41
CA PRO A 143 -11.52 12.69 11.17
C PRO A 143 -10.67 13.58 12.10
N ASP A 144 -10.23 13.06 13.24
CA ASP A 144 -9.42 13.78 14.24
C ASP A 144 -7.91 13.49 14.11
N THR A 145 -7.53 12.46 13.35
CA THR A 145 -6.13 12.01 13.19
C THR A 145 -5.64 12.11 11.75
N VAL A 146 -6.22 13.05 10.99
CA VAL A 146 -5.83 13.34 9.61
C VAL A 146 -4.36 13.72 9.57
N ARG A 147 -3.61 13.07 8.69
CA ARG A 147 -2.21 13.39 8.43
C ARG A 147 -2.08 14.05 7.07
N GLU A 148 -1.31 15.12 7.03
CA GLU A 148 -0.91 15.76 5.79
C GLU A 148 0.02 14.83 5.01
N GLY A 149 -0.19 14.76 3.70
CA GLY A 149 0.53 13.88 2.81
C GLY A 149 -0.39 13.08 1.90
N LEU A 150 0.22 12.53 0.86
CA LEU A 150 -0.45 11.70 -0.12
C LEU A 150 -0.09 10.23 0.12
N PHE A 151 -1.10 9.39 0.17
CA PHE A 151 -0.97 7.98 0.46
C PHE A 151 -1.39 7.16 -0.77
N PHE A 152 -0.63 6.11 -1.06
CA PHE A 152 -0.85 5.19 -2.17
C PHE A 152 -1.05 3.79 -1.60
N LEU A 153 -2.16 3.15 -1.97
CA LEU A 153 -2.40 1.75 -1.61
C LEU A 153 -1.61 0.85 -2.57
N LYS A 154 -0.50 0.30 -2.08
CA LYS A 154 0.37 -0.60 -2.84
C LYS A 154 -0.23 -1.99 -2.96
N GLU A 155 -0.78 -2.49 -1.86
CA GLU A 155 -1.44 -3.79 -1.73
C GLU A 155 -2.53 -3.73 -0.65
N GLY A 156 -3.55 -4.58 -0.77
CA GLY A 156 -4.68 -4.62 0.16
C GLY A 156 -5.92 -3.86 -0.32
N LYS A 157 -6.87 -3.67 0.61
CA LYS A 157 -8.15 -2.99 0.41
C LYS A 157 -8.47 -2.11 1.61
N LEU A 158 -8.85 -0.86 1.37
CA LEU A 158 -9.26 0.07 2.41
C LEU A 158 -10.73 0.44 2.24
N ARG A 159 -11.43 0.62 3.36
CA ARG A 159 -12.81 1.14 3.39
C ARG A 159 -12.82 2.55 3.99
N LEU A 160 -13.44 3.47 3.26
CA LEU A 160 -13.66 4.85 3.68
C LEU A 160 -15.13 4.99 4.11
N TYR A 161 -15.38 5.44 5.33
CA TYR A 161 -16.75 5.59 5.83
C TYR A 161 -16.94 6.83 6.71
N LYS A 162 -18.19 7.30 6.80
CA LYS A 162 -18.63 8.37 7.69
C LYS A 162 -19.57 7.82 8.75
N LEU A 163 -19.71 8.55 9.85
CA LEU A 163 -20.71 8.31 10.89
C LEU A 163 -21.76 9.42 10.85
N ASN A 164 -23.03 9.07 11.07
CA ASN A 164 -24.06 10.06 11.39
C ASN A 164 -24.10 10.34 12.91
N LYS A 165 -25.01 11.22 13.36
CA LYS A 165 -25.14 11.60 14.78
C LYS A 165 -25.49 10.43 15.69
N GLU A 166 -26.16 9.41 15.16
CA GLU A 166 -26.52 8.19 15.88
C GLU A 166 -25.45 7.08 15.79
N GLY A 167 -24.27 7.37 15.21
CA GLY A 167 -23.16 6.42 15.06
C GLY A 167 -23.35 5.41 13.92
N LYS A 168 -24.36 5.57 13.07
CA LYS A 168 -24.56 4.73 11.89
C LYS A 168 -23.50 5.01 10.84
N GLN A 169 -22.85 3.94 10.38
CA GLN A 169 -21.84 3.99 9.34
C GLN A 169 -22.48 4.14 7.95
N PHE A 170 -21.85 4.96 7.11
CA PHE A 170 -22.09 5.07 5.68
C PHE A 170 -20.77 4.94 4.93
N THR A 171 -20.65 3.93 4.06
CA THR A 171 -19.42 3.71 3.29
C THR A 171 -19.39 4.65 2.10
N VAL A 172 -18.37 5.49 2.03
CA VAL A 172 -18.16 6.47 0.96
C VAL A 172 -17.44 5.82 -0.21
N ALA A 173 -16.42 5.00 0.07
CA ALA A 173 -15.64 4.35 -0.98
C ALA A 173 -14.91 3.10 -0.44
N ILE A 174 -14.51 2.23 -1.37
CA ILE A 174 -13.53 1.17 -1.12
C ILE A 174 -12.37 1.39 -2.09
N LEU A 175 -11.17 1.48 -1.55
CA LEU A 175 -9.92 1.64 -2.28
C LEU A 175 -9.26 0.27 -2.48
N LYS A 176 -8.67 0.07 -3.65
CA LYS A 176 -7.84 -1.09 -4.02
C LYS A 176 -6.43 -0.66 -4.42
N LYS A 177 -5.54 -1.63 -4.61
CA LYS A 177 -4.20 -1.42 -5.19
C LYS A 177 -4.24 -0.38 -6.33
N GLY A 178 -3.34 0.61 -6.24
CA GLY A 178 -3.22 1.71 -7.20
C GLY A 178 -4.09 2.92 -6.89
N ASN A 179 -5.01 2.85 -5.92
CA ASN A 179 -5.75 4.02 -5.46
C ASN A 179 -4.94 4.88 -4.49
N MET A 180 -5.33 6.16 -4.44
CA MET A 180 -4.68 7.20 -3.64
C MET A 180 -5.69 7.83 -2.67
N PHE A 181 -5.19 8.31 -1.54
CA PHE A 181 -5.96 9.11 -0.58
C PHE A 181 -5.04 10.07 0.18
N GLY A 182 -5.58 11.02 0.92
CA GLY A 182 -4.79 11.97 1.69
C GLY A 182 -5.18 13.42 1.46
N GLU A 183 -4.49 14.29 2.18
CA GLU A 183 -4.73 15.74 2.21
C GLU A 183 -3.38 16.44 2.02
N LEU A 184 -3.29 17.35 1.06
CA LEU A 184 -2.14 18.23 0.85
C LEU A 184 -2.61 19.69 1.02
N GLU A 185 -1.68 20.62 1.18
CA GLU A 185 -2.03 22.05 1.26
C GLU A 185 -2.64 22.54 -0.07
N SER A 186 -2.08 22.11 -1.20
CA SER A 186 -2.53 22.51 -2.54
C SER A 186 -3.86 21.90 -2.97
N PHE A 187 -4.19 20.68 -2.53
CA PHE A 187 -5.47 20.03 -2.84
C PHE A 187 -5.85 18.90 -1.88
N SER A 188 -7.15 18.63 -1.81
CA SER A 188 -7.75 17.59 -0.98
C SER A 188 -8.29 16.43 -1.83
N LEU A 189 -8.09 15.19 -1.39
CA LEU A 189 -8.78 14.02 -1.94
C LEU A 189 -10.09 13.70 -1.20
N GLY A 190 -10.62 14.65 -0.43
CA GLY A 190 -11.90 14.54 0.26
C GLY A 190 -11.91 13.50 1.37
N THR A 191 -10.76 13.25 2.00
CA THR A 191 -10.55 12.20 3.00
C THR A 191 -10.42 12.71 4.43
N SER A 192 -10.29 14.02 4.64
CA SER A 192 -10.20 14.64 5.96
C SER A 192 -11.40 14.35 6.88
N ARG A 193 -12.59 14.09 6.33
CA ARG A 193 -13.82 13.86 7.11
C ARG A 193 -14.31 12.43 7.08
N VAL A 194 -13.43 11.46 6.81
CA VAL A 194 -13.79 10.04 6.78
C VAL A 194 -12.89 9.23 7.71
N PHE A 195 -13.42 8.12 8.19
CA PHE A 195 -12.65 7.04 8.75
C PHE A 195 -12.08 6.20 7.61
N ILE A 196 -10.85 5.73 7.78
CA ILE A 196 -10.17 4.83 6.84
C ILE A 196 -9.79 3.57 7.61
N GLU A 197 -10.35 2.43 7.24
CA GLU A 197 -10.06 1.12 7.86
C GLU A 197 -9.53 0.11 6.83
N THR A 198 -8.59 -0.74 7.24
CA THR A 198 -8.12 -1.87 6.42
C THR A 198 -9.16 -2.99 6.39
N MET A 199 -9.48 -3.51 5.20
CA MET A 199 -10.36 -4.67 5.02
C MET A 199 -9.61 -6.00 4.95
N GLU A 200 -8.32 -5.94 4.66
CA GLU A 200 -7.33 -7.02 4.64
C GLU A 200 -5.96 -6.43 4.97
N ASP A 201 -4.94 -7.27 5.18
CA ASP A 201 -3.59 -6.79 5.40
C ASP A 201 -3.17 -5.91 4.22
N SER A 202 -2.74 -4.69 4.52
CA SER A 202 -2.58 -3.62 3.54
C SER A 202 -1.23 -2.95 3.66
N PHE A 203 -0.73 -2.45 2.52
CA PHE A 203 0.55 -1.76 2.42
C PHE A 203 0.34 -0.39 1.80
N LEU A 204 0.79 0.63 2.52
CA LEU A 204 0.67 2.03 2.11
C LEU A 204 2.05 2.62 1.85
N CYS A 205 2.17 3.38 0.77
CA CYS A 205 3.29 4.28 0.55
C CYS A 205 2.84 5.70 0.84
N THR A 206 3.72 6.51 1.43
CA THR A 206 3.47 7.92 1.67
C THR A 206 4.35 8.76 0.75
N MET A 207 3.84 9.92 0.35
CA MET A 207 4.56 10.92 -0.42
C MET A 207 4.21 12.29 0.12
N SER A 208 5.22 13.11 0.39
CA SER A 208 5.00 14.49 0.81
C SER A 208 4.58 15.37 -0.37
N GLU A 209 4.01 16.54 -0.06
CA GLU A 209 3.61 17.53 -1.07
C GLU A 209 4.75 17.88 -2.02
N ARG A 210 5.93 18.24 -1.46
CA ARG A 210 7.12 18.57 -2.23
C ARG A 210 7.53 17.46 -3.20
N GLN A 211 7.41 16.19 -2.79
CA GLN A 211 7.72 15.05 -3.65
C GLN A 211 6.69 14.88 -4.77
N PHE A 212 5.40 15.07 -4.45
CA PHE A 212 4.32 15.05 -5.43
C PHE A 212 4.50 16.14 -6.49
N GLU A 213 4.69 17.40 -6.06
CA GLU A 213 4.90 18.53 -6.95
C GLU A 213 6.10 18.33 -7.89
N TRP A 214 7.21 17.87 -7.32
CA TRP A 214 8.41 17.53 -8.10
C TRP A 214 8.10 16.45 -9.15
N LEU A 215 7.39 15.38 -8.76
CA LEU A 215 7.05 14.26 -9.65
C LEU A 215 6.13 14.72 -10.79
N MET A 216 5.11 15.51 -10.48
CA MET A 216 4.15 16.03 -11.46
C MET A 216 4.83 16.97 -12.47
N THR A 217 5.71 17.84 -11.99
CA THR A 217 6.46 18.78 -12.84
C THR A 217 7.43 18.06 -13.77
N ARG A 218 8.10 17.02 -13.27
CA ARG A 218 9.10 16.25 -14.05
C ARG A 218 8.45 15.29 -15.05
N HIS A 219 7.24 14.81 -14.76
CA HIS A 219 6.53 13.81 -15.57
C HIS A 219 5.09 14.24 -15.88
N PRO A 220 4.86 15.18 -16.82
CA PRO A 220 3.52 15.70 -17.13
C PRO A 220 2.49 14.63 -17.56
N LYS A 221 2.96 13.52 -18.14
CA LYS A 221 2.09 12.37 -18.46
C LYS A 221 1.49 11.73 -17.21
N LEU A 222 2.19 11.75 -16.07
CA LEU A 222 1.65 11.30 -14.78
C LEU A 222 0.56 12.25 -14.28
N ALA A 223 0.74 13.57 -14.45
CA ALA A 223 -0.27 14.56 -14.08
C ALA A 223 -1.58 14.35 -14.85
N LEU A 224 -1.53 14.04 -16.16
CA LEU A 224 -2.72 13.70 -16.93
C LEU A 224 -3.42 12.41 -16.43
N LYS A 225 -2.65 11.39 -16.05
CA LYS A 225 -3.22 10.17 -15.44
C LYS A 225 -3.86 10.48 -14.08
N PHE A 226 -3.24 11.35 -13.29
CA PHE A 226 -3.77 11.79 -12.00
C PHE A 226 -5.09 12.57 -12.17
N LEU A 227 -5.12 13.54 -13.09
CA LEU A 227 -6.34 14.28 -13.45
C LEU A 227 -7.46 13.36 -13.91
N LYS A 228 -7.14 12.35 -14.73
CA LYS A 228 -8.11 11.33 -15.12
C LYS A 228 -8.66 10.58 -13.91
N SER A 229 -7.80 10.15 -12.99
CA SER A 229 -8.24 9.47 -11.76
C SER A 229 -9.15 10.33 -10.88
N LEU A 230 -8.91 11.64 -10.82
CA LEU A 230 -9.80 12.58 -10.10
C LEU A 230 -11.14 12.73 -10.82
N SER A 231 -11.12 12.86 -12.14
CA SER A 231 -12.34 12.95 -12.96
C SER A 231 -13.20 11.70 -12.83
N ASP A 232 -12.59 10.51 -12.87
CA ASP A 232 -13.30 9.24 -12.71
C ASP A 232 -13.98 9.18 -11.33
N ARG A 233 -13.28 9.65 -10.27
CA ARG A 233 -13.83 9.68 -8.91
C ARG A 233 -14.97 10.70 -8.75
N LEU A 234 -14.93 11.82 -9.47
CA LEU A 234 -16.01 12.81 -9.49
C LEU A 234 -17.26 12.22 -10.14
N ASN A 235 -17.10 11.57 -11.30
CA ASN A 235 -18.20 10.91 -12.00
C ASN A 235 -18.82 9.78 -11.15
N GLU A 236 -18.00 8.98 -10.44
CA GLU A 236 -18.50 7.97 -9.49
C GLU A 236 -19.38 8.59 -8.38
N GLN A 237 -19.03 9.80 -7.92
CA GLN A 237 -19.81 10.51 -6.91
C GLN A 237 -21.15 11.02 -7.46
N ASP A 238 -21.18 11.51 -8.70
CA ASP A 238 -22.41 11.98 -9.38
C ASP A 238 -23.39 10.82 -9.60
N GLU A 239 -22.89 9.66 -10.03
CA GLU A 239 -23.73 8.45 -10.16
C GLU A 239 -24.38 8.08 -8.83
N ILE A 240 -23.63 8.10 -7.72
CA ILE A 240 -24.18 7.81 -6.39
C ILE A 240 -25.29 8.81 -6.01
N LEU A 241 -25.14 10.10 -6.34
CA LEU A 241 -26.17 11.11 -6.09
C LEU A 241 -27.45 10.83 -6.87
N GLU A 242 -27.34 10.48 -8.15
CA GLU A 242 -28.50 10.09 -8.96
C GLU A 242 -29.22 8.86 -8.37
N GLN A 243 -28.46 7.86 -7.91
CA GLN A 243 -29.02 6.67 -7.27
C GLN A 243 -29.79 7.00 -6.00
N LEU A 244 -29.30 7.95 -5.20
CA LEU A 244 -29.98 8.39 -3.99
C LEU A 244 -31.25 9.21 -4.29
N ALA A 245 -31.25 9.97 -5.38
CA ALA A 245 -32.37 10.82 -5.78
C ALA A 245 -33.52 10.03 -6.42
N PHE A 246 -33.22 9.03 -7.26
CA PHE A 246 -34.22 8.44 -8.16
C PHE A 246 -34.53 6.96 -7.90
N ASN A 247 -33.70 6.22 -7.16
CA ASN A 247 -33.89 4.77 -7.00
C ASN A 247 -34.39 4.35 -5.61
N ASP A 248 -35.30 3.37 -5.61
CA ASP A 248 -35.76 2.70 -4.41
C ASP A 248 -34.64 1.84 -3.77
N LEU A 249 -34.89 1.24 -2.61
CA LEU A 249 -33.87 0.45 -1.93
C LEU A 249 -33.39 -0.76 -2.77
N ARG A 250 -34.26 -1.33 -3.61
CA ARG A 250 -33.89 -2.45 -4.49
C ARG A 250 -32.90 -1.98 -5.55
N GLY A 251 -33.20 -0.87 -6.23
CA GLY A 251 -32.32 -0.25 -7.22
C GLY A 251 -30.96 0.09 -6.63
N ARG A 252 -30.92 0.69 -5.43
CA ARG A 252 -29.67 1.02 -4.73
C ARG A 252 -28.84 -0.22 -4.37
N ILE A 253 -29.46 -1.33 -3.96
CA ILE A 253 -28.75 -2.59 -3.71
C ILE A 253 -28.15 -3.15 -5.01
N LEU A 254 -28.93 -3.19 -6.09
CA LEU A 254 -28.45 -3.70 -7.37
C LEU A 254 -27.30 -2.86 -7.94
N HIS A 255 -27.41 -1.53 -7.86
CA HIS A 255 -26.34 -0.64 -8.28
C HIS A 255 -25.07 -0.85 -7.46
N LEU A 256 -25.17 -0.90 -6.12
CA LEU A 256 -24.02 -1.18 -5.25
C LEU A 256 -23.35 -2.50 -5.65
N LEU A 257 -24.14 -3.58 -5.80
CA LEU A 257 -23.61 -4.88 -6.16
C LEU A 257 -22.97 -4.88 -7.56
N SER A 258 -23.56 -4.18 -8.54
CA SER A 258 -23.01 -4.02 -9.89
C SER A 258 -21.70 -3.26 -9.86
N MET A 259 -21.63 -2.14 -9.13
CA MET A 259 -20.41 -1.36 -8.93
C MET A 259 -19.29 -2.18 -8.29
N LEU A 260 -19.61 -2.91 -7.22
CA LEU A 260 -18.64 -3.78 -6.55
C LEU A 260 -18.19 -4.94 -7.45
N SER A 261 -19.10 -5.50 -8.25
CA SER A 261 -18.77 -6.53 -9.25
C SER A 261 -17.85 -5.97 -10.33
N ALA A 262 -18.13 -4.77 -10.85
CA ALA A 262 -17.28 -4.13 -11.85
C ALA A 262 -15.89 -3.75 -11.30
N LYS A 263 -15.76 -3.48 -10.00
CA LYS A 263 -14.49 -3.03 -9.39
C LYS A 263 -13.66 -4.16 -8.78
N PHE A 264 -14.31 -5.19 -8.24
CA PHE A 264 -13.73 -6.29 -7.47
C PHE A 264 -14.19 -7.67 -7.95
N GLY A 265 -14.77 -7.77 -9.13
CA GLY A 265 -15.32 -9.02 -9.65
C GLY A 265 -14.25 -9.99 -10.11
N VAL A 266 -14.45 -11.26 -9.78
CA VAL A 266 -13.72 -12.42 -10.33
C VAL A 266 -14.71 -13.18 -11.18
N ASP A 267 -14.37 -13.37 -12.46
CA ASP A 267 -15.21 -14.12 -13.40
C ASP A 267 -15.27 -15.60 -13.00
N GLU A 268 -16.48 -16.13 -12.84
CA GLU A 268 -16.79 -17.54 -12.57
C GLU A 268 -17.78 -18.09 -13.63
N GLY A 269 -17.75 -17.54 -14.85
CA GLY A 269 -18.58 -17.96 -15.99
C GLY A 269 -19.96 -17.29 -15.99
N GLU A 270 -21.01 -18.03 -15.66
CA GLU A 270 -22.38 -17.48 -15.59
C GLU A 270 -22.56 -16.39 -14.53
N TYR A 271 -21.63 -16.34 -13.57
CA TYR A 271 -21.66 -15.41 -12.46
C TYR A 271 -20.30 -14.73 -12.27
N VAL A 272 -20.32 -13.48 -11.83
CA VAL A 272 -19.14 -12.75 -11.36
C VAL A 272 -19.18 -12.72 -9.83
N ARG A 273 -18.16 -13.29 -9.17
CA ARG A 273 -18.02 -13.24 -7.72
C ARG A 273 -17.39 -11.92 -7.31
N ILE A 274 -18.05 -11.19 -6.40
CA ILE A 274 -17.42 -10.01 -5.80
C ILE A 274 -16.38 -10.48 -4.79
N ASP A 275 -15.12 -10.10 -4.99
CA ASP A 275 -14.00 -10.42 -4.11
C ASP A 275 -13.92 -9.49 -2.89
N LEU A 276 -15.04 -9.42 -2.16
CA LEU A 276 -15.17 -8.70 -0.90
C LEU A 276 -16.02 -9.51 0.07
N PRO A 277 -15.74 -9.47 1.38
CA PRO A 277 -16.61 -10.04 2.39
C PRO A 277 -17.88 -9.18 2.51
N LEU A 278 -18.97 -9.61 1.89
CA LEU A 278 -20.24 -8.91 1.85
C LEU A 278 -21.32 -9.67 2.62
N SER A 279 -21.40 -9.39 3.93
CA SER A 279 -22.55 -9.78 4.73
C SER A 279 -23.73 -8.82 4.51
N HIS A 280 -24.95 -9.23 4.87
CA HIS A 280 -26.10 -8.30 4.86
C HIS A 280 -25.88 -7.07 5.75
N GLN A 281 -25.09 -7.21 6.82
CA GLN A 281 -24.72 -6.10 7.68
C GLN A 281 -23.77 -5.13 6.97
N GLU A 282 -22.79 -5.62 6.22
CA GLU A 282 -21.87 -4.76 5.45
C GLU A 282 -22.61 -4.01 4.35
N ILE A 283 -23.51 -4.68 3.60
CA ILE A 283 -24.36 -4.01 2.60
C ILE A 283 -25.23 -2.94 3.26
N ALA A 284 -25.79 -3.22 4.44
CA ALA A 284 -26.59 -2.24 5.19
C ALA A 284 -25.76 -1.02 5.61
N LYS A 285 -24.52 -1.22 6.08
CA LYS A 285 -23.56 -0.14 6.38
C LYS A 285 -23.16 0.64 5.14
N MET A 286 -23.04 -0.01 3.98
CA MET A 286 -22.71 0.68 2.72
C MET A 286 -23.85 1.59 2.27
N LEU A 287 -25.09 1.15 2.42
CA LEU A 287 -26.27 1.91 1.99
C LEU A 287 -26.90 2.79 3.07
N GLY A 288 -26.39 2.75 4.30
CA GLY A 288 -26.96 3.48 5.43
C GLY A 288 -28.40 3.04 5.77
N VAL A 289 -28.72 1.76 5.64
CA VAL A 289 -30.06 1.18 5.94
C VAL A 289 -29.99 0.12 7.05
N THR A 290 -31.11 -0.53 7.38
CA THR A 290 -31.12 -1.64 8.36
C THR A 290 -30.77 -2.97 7.69
N ARG A 291 -30.19 -3.91 8.46
CA ARG A 291 -29.83 -5.25 7.99
C ARG A 291 -31.08 -6.04 7.55
N GLU A 292 -32.20 -5.82 8.21
CA GLU A 292 -33.48 -6.48 7.97
C GLU A 292 -34.01 -6.09 6.59
N ALA A 293 -33.98 -4.80 6.25
CA ALA A 293 -34.41 -4.30 4.95
C ALA A 293 -33.57 -4.87 3.80
N VAL A 294 -32.25 -4.93 3.98
CA VAL A 294 -31.34 -5.59 3.02
C VAL A 294 -31.67 -7.07 2.89
N SER A 295 -31.89 -7.77 4.00
CA SER A 295 -32.17 -9.22 4.00
C SER A 295 -33.43 -9.57 3.22
N VAL A 296 -34.47 -8.73 3.31
CA VAL A 296 -35.71 -8.93 2.54
C VAL A 296 -35.45 -8.83 1.04
N ILE A 297 -34.70 -7.83 0.59
CA ILE A 297 -34.44 -7.61 -0.84
C ILE A 297 -33.46 -8.65 -1.39
N MET A 298 -32.38 -8.96 -0.66
CA MET A 298 -31.41 -9.99 -1.08
C MET A 298 -32.07 -11.34 -1.31
N ARG A 299 -33.04 -11.74 -0.47
CA ARG A 299 -33.82 -12.98 -0.68
C ARG A 299 -34.61 -12.96 -1.98
N LYS A 300 -35.26 -11.84 -2.31
CA LYS A 300 -35.99 -11.68 -3.58
C LYS A 300 -35.04 -11.79 -4.77
N LEU A 301 -33.88 -11.13 -4.72
CA LEU A 301 -32.88 -11.18 -5.79
C LEU A 301 -32.31 -12.60 -6.03
N VAL A 302 -32.16 -13.40 -4.96
CA VAL A 302 -31.78 -14.82 -5.07
C VAL A 302 -32.89 -15.64 -5.73
N GLN A 303 -34.16 -15.44 -5.34
CA GLN A 303 -35.31 -16.14 -5.94
C GLN A 303 -35.44 -15.82 -7.44
N GLU A 304 -35.17 -14.58 -7.83
CA GLU A 304 -35.16 -14.10 -9.22
C GLU A 304 -33.91 -14.54 -10.00
N LYS A 305 -32.98 -15.28 -9.38
CA LYS A 305 -31.69 -15.73 -9.94
C LYS A 305 -30.75 -14.60 -10.40
N VAL A 306 -31.01 -13.36 -9.98
CA VAL A 306 -30.16 -12.19 -10.27
C VAL A 306 -28.82 -12.31 -9.57
N ILE A 307 -28.82 -12.89 -8.37
CA ILE A 307 -27.62 -13.12 -7.56
C ILE A 307 -27.60 -14.52 -6.96
N LYS A 308 -26.40 -14.99 -6.60
CA LYS A 308 -26.20 -16.10 -5.67
C LYS A 308 -25.48 -15.58 -4.42
N THR A 309 -25.84 -16.10 -3.25
CA THR A 309 -25.24 -15.71 -1.98
C THR A 309 -24.60 -16.90 -1.28
N GLY A 310 -23.52 -16.64 -0.54
CA GLY A 310 -22.93 -17.53 0.46
C GLY A 310 -22.87 -16.81 1.80
N ARG A 311 -22.14 -17.36 2.79
CA ARG A 311 -22.08 -16.77 4.15
C ARG A 311 -21.63 -15.30 4.16
N ILE A 312 -20.63 -14.96 3.36
CA ILE A 312 -20.08 -13.60 3.20
C ILE A 312 -19.73 -13.28 1.74
N SER A 313 -20.24 -14.07 0.78
CA SER A 313 -19.91 -13.92 -0.64
C SER A 313 -21.17 -13.62 -1.44
N VAL A 314 -21.07 -12.69 -2.38
CA VAL A 314 -22.15 -12.39 -3.33
C VAL A 314 -21.64 -12.57 -4.76
N ARG A 315 -22.47 -13.17 -5.60
CA ARG A 315 -22.22 -13.41 -7.02
C ARG A 315 -23.34 -12.81 -7.85
N LEU A 316 -23.00 -12.07 -8.90
CA LEU A 316 -23.97 -11.43 -9.81
C LEU A 316 -24.03 -12.19 -11.13
N ALA A 317 -25.22 -12.36 -11.69
CA ALA A 317 -25.38 -13.00 -12.99
C ALA A 317 -24.70 -12.17 -14.09
N ALA A 318 -23.74 -12.76 -14.80
CA ALA A 318 -22.88 -12.08 -15.77
C ALA A 318 -23.65 -11.55 -16.98
N GLU A 319 -24.70 -12.26 -17.42
CA GLU A 319 -25.54 -11.86 -18.56
C GLU A 319 -26.27 -10.52 -18.35
N ARG A 320 -26.58 -10.17 -17.10
CA ARG A 320 -27.30 -8.94 -16.76
C ARG A 320 -26.37 -7.78 -16.39
N TYR A 321 -25.13 -8.08 -16.02
CA TYR A 321 -24.15 -7.11 -15.53
C TYR A 321 -22.75 -7.50 -16.02
N PRO A 322 -22.45 -7.34 -17.32
CA PRO A 322 -21.18 -7.75 -17.90
C PRO A 322 -20.02 -6.98 -17.26
N ASN A 323 -18.95 -7.71 -16.92
CA ASN A 323 -17.79 -7.16 -16.25
C ASN A 323 -17.01 -6.23 -17.21
N VAL A 324 -16.88 -4.95 -16.89
CA VAL A 324 -16.20 -3.95 -17.74
C VAL A 324 -14.66 -4.11 -17.71
N GLN A 325 -14.13 -4.98 -16.84
CA GLN A 325 -12.68 -5.11 -16.61
C GLN A 325 -11.87 -5.78 -17.72
N SER A 326 -12.46 -6.32 -18.79
CA SER A 326 -11.66 -6.95 -19.87
C SER A 326 -11.01 -5.96 -20.84
N LYS A 327 -11.24 -4.64 -20.74
CA LYS A 327 -10.78 -3.69 -21.76
C LYS A 327 -9.66 -2.72 -21.40
N ASN A 328 -9.32 -2.51 -20.12
CA ASN A 328 -8.24 -1.57 -19.78
C ASN A 328 -7.42 -2.10 -18.61
N GLY A 329 -6.45 -2.97 -18.92
CA GLY A 329 -5.34 -3.27 -18.02
C GLY A 329 -4.57 -1.98 -17.77
N THR A 330 -4.77 -1.36 -16.62
CA THR A 330 -3.88 -0.32 -16.11
C THR A 330 -2.66 -1.02 -15.52
N ASP A 331 -1.74 -1.38 -16.40
CA ASP A 331 -0.38 -1.78 -16.06
C ASP A 331 0.32 -0.56 -15.43
N TRP A 332 0.46 -0.63 -14.11
CA TRP A 332 1.50 0.07 -13.37
C TRP A 332 2.64 -0.92 -13.18
N ALA A 333 3.43 -1.09 -14.24
CA ALA A 333 4.73 -1.73 -14.21
C ALA A 333 5.80 -0.67 -14.50
#